data_AF-A0A137Q3C8-F1
#
_entry.id   AF-A0A137Q3C8-F1
#
_cell.length_a   1.000
_cell.length_b   1.000
_cell.length_c   1.000
_cell.angle_alpha   90.00
_cell.angle_beta   90.00
_cell.angle_gamma   90.00
#
_symmetry.space_group_name_H-M   'P 1'
#
loop_
_entity.id
_entity.type
_entity.pdbx_description
1 polymer ?
#
loop_
_entity_poly.entity_id
_entity_poly.type
_entity_poly.pdbx_seq_one_letter_code
_entity_poly.pdbx_strand_id
1 'polypeptide(L)'
;MQARRPNAVSVKGWNSLTEERIEKARAAGVFKNMKGHGQPLVRSIDETNPFIAREEFLMNRIVQRNGAAPPWVEVQGELESAVNSFREILRQSRVRRALRILNMEIPPELLPKVTLDQVKSLRDPEWIKKEESYHQTVAAELNSLVRRYNGLAPYIVRRPFEFMDVLAG
;
A
#
# COMPACT_ATOMS: atom_id res chain seq x y z
N MET A 1 -4.05 -48.55 -10.98
CA MET A 1 -2.75 -48.16 -11.60
C MET A 1 -3.05 -47.41 -12.89
N GLN A 2 -2.87 -46.09 -12.95
CA GLN A 2 -3.21 -45.30 -14.14
C GLN A 2 -1.97 -45.10 -15.00
N ALA A 3 -1.97 -45.71 -16.20
CA ALA A 3 -0.84 -45.68 -17.12
C ALA A 3 -0.53 -44.23 -17.58
N ARG A 4 0.74 -43.84 -17.48
CA ARG A 4 1.24 -42.52 -17.91
C ARG A 4 1.26 -42.50 -19.45
N ARG A 5 0.30 -41.80 -20.06
CA ARG A 5 0.21 -41.67 -21.52
C ARG A 5 1.30 -40.72 -22.06
N PRO A 6 1.85 -40.97 -23.26
CA PRO A 6 2.84 -40.09 -23.88
C PRO A 6 2.22 -38.72 -24.24
N ASN A 7 2.99 -37.65 -24.05
CA ASN A 7 2.58 -36.29 -24.41
C ASN A 7 2.53 -36.11 -25.94
N ALA A 8 1.55 -35.36 -26.43
CA ALA A 8 1.40 -35.08 -27.86
C ALA A 8 2.55 -34.20 -28.39
N VAL A 9 3.15 -34.62 -29.50
CA VAL A 9 4.32 -33.95 -30.12
C VAL A 9 3.98 -33.16 -31.39
N SER A 10 2.75 -33.25 -31.92
CA SER A 10 2.31 -32.52 -33.11
C SER A 10 1.04 -31.70 -32.86
N VAL A 11 0.83 -30.63 -33.64
CA VAL A 11 -0.37 -29.76 -33.55
C VAL A 11 -1.67 -30.56 -33.69
N LYS A 12 -1.70 -31.54 -34.60
CA LYS A 12 -2.84 -32.46 -34.75
C LYS A 12 -3.08 -33.31 -33.48
N GLY A 13 -2.01 -33.77 -32.84
CA GLY A 13 -2.09 -34.52 -31.58
C GLY A 13 -2.55 -33.67 -30.39
N TRP A 14 -2.17 -32.39 -30.35
CA TRP A 14 -2.71 -31.44 -29.36
C TRP A 14 -4.20 -31.20 -29.57
N ASN A 15 -4.64 -31.04 -30.82
CA ASN A 15 -6.06 -30.87 -31.12
C ASN A 15 -6.89 -32.10 -30.71
N SER A 16 -6.42 -33.32 -31.02
CA SER A 16 -7.13 -34.54 -30.62
C SER A 16 -7.19 -34.72 -29.10
N LEU A 17 -6.10 -34.39 -28.39
CA LEU A 17 -6.06 -34.44 -26.93
C LEU A 17 -6.99 -33.40 -26.29
N THR A 18 -7.04 -32.21 -26.88
CA THR A 18 -7.92 -31.13 -26.43
C THR A 18 -9.38 -31.52 -26.63
N GLU A 19 -9.74 -32.08 -27.79
CA GLU A 19 -11.10 -32.54 -28.08
C GLU A 19 -11.53 -33.68 -27.13
N GLU A 20 -10.69 -34.70 -26.93
CA GLU A 20 -10.97 -35.79 -25.97
C GLU A 20 -11.21 -35.26 -24.55
N ARG A 21 -10.45 -34.22 -24.13
CA ARG A 21 -10.62 -33.57 -22.82
C ARG A 21 -11.92 -32.77 -22.74
N ILE A 22 -12.27 -32.03 -23.78
CA ILE A 22 -13.53 -31.28 -23.85
C ILE A 22 -14.72 -32.25 -23.81
N GLU A 23 -14.64 -33.37 -24.52
CA GLU A 23 -15.69 -34.40 -24.55
C GLU A 23 -15.85 -35.10 -23.20
N LYS A 24 -14.75 -35.49 -22.54
CA LYS A 24 -14.78 -36.01 -21.16
C LYS A 24 -15.37 -35.01 -20.17
N ALA A 25 -15.01 -33.74 -20.27
CA ALA A 25 -15.56 -32.70 -19.41
C ALA A 25 -17.05 -32.43 -19.68
N ARG A 26 -17.52 -32.59 -20.93
CA ARG A 26 -18.95 -32.55 -21.30
C ARG A 26 -19.70 -33.75 -20.71
N ALA A 27 -19.16 -34.96 -20.85
CA ALA A 27 -19.75 -36.19 -20.31
C ALA A 27 -19.83 -36.16 -18.78
N ALA A 28 -18.81 -35.62 -18.11
CA ALA A 28 -18.77 -35.42 -16.66
C ALA A 28 -19.68 -34.27 -16.19
N GLY A 29 -20.37 -33.56 -17.09
CA GLY A 29 -21.29 -32.48 -16.74
C GLY A 29 -20.62 -31.25 -16.13
N VAL A 30 -19.29 -31.11 -16.21
CA VAL A 30 -18.51 -30.02 -15.61
C VAL A 30 -18.95 -28.65 -16.15
N PHE A 31 -19.41 -28.61 -17.41
CA PHE A 31 -19.92 -27.40 -18.04
C PHE A 31 -21.29 -26.94 -17.50
N LYS A 32 -22.08 -27.84 -16.91
CA LYS A 32 -23.43 -27.51 -16.39
C LYS A 32 -23.38 -26.75 -15.06
N ASN A 33 -22.28 -26.88 -14.29
CA ASN A 33 -22.14 -26.27 -12.97
C ASN A 33 -20.92 -25.33 -12.88
N MET A 34 -20.62 -24.61 -13.97
CA MET A 34 -19.59 -23.57 -13.92
C MET A 34 -20.10 -22.32 -13.24
N LYS A 35 -19.27 -21.75 -12.36
CA LYS A 35 -19.52 -20.45 -11.73
C LYS A 35 -19.70 -19.39 -12.83
N GLY A 36 -20.89 -18.79 -12.90
CA GLY A 36 -21.23 -17.76 -13.89
C GLY A 36 -21.80 -18.28 -15.22
N HIS A 37 -22.15 -19.57 -15.33
CA HIS A 37 -22.79 -20.10 -16.53
C HIS A 37 -24.14 -19.41 -16.81
N GLY A 38 -24.30 -18.85 -18.02
CA GLY A 38 -25.51 -18.13 -18.43
C GLY A 38 -25.71 -16.78 -17.74
N GLN A 39 -24.83 -16.39 -16.81
CA GLN A 39 -24.88 -15.08 -16.18
C GLN A 39 -23.97 -14.10 -16.94
N PRO A 40 -24.33 -12.80 -16.97
CA PRO A 40 -23.44 -11.78 -17.50
C PRO A 40 -22.07 -11.84 -16.82
N LEU A 41 -21.00 -11.62 -17.60
CA LEU A 41 -19.66 -11.48 -17.04
C LEU A 41 -19.68 -10.42 -15.94
N VAL A 42 -19.10 -10.73 -14.79
CA VAL A 42 -18.95 -9.76 -13.69
C VAL A 42 -18.03 -8.65 -14.18
N ARG A 43 -18.63 -7.51 -14.48
CA ARG A 43 -17.91 -6.27 -14.78
C ARG A 43 -17.52 -5.63 -13.46
N SER A 44 -16.24 -5.34 -13.27
CA SER A 44 -15.84 -4.53 -12.11
C SER A 44 -16.30 -3.08 -12.36
N ILE A 45 -16.69 -2.38 -11.28
CA ILE A 45 -17.11 -0.97 -11.33
C ILE A 45 -16.05 -0.10 -12.04
N ASP A 46 -14.77 -0.44 -11.85
CA ASP A 46 -13.64 0.25 -12.47
C ASP A 46 -13.59 0.11 -14.01
N GLU A 47 -14.29 -0.86 -14.63
CA GLU A 47 -14.40 -1.00 -16.11
C GLU A 47 -15.06 0.20 -16.77
N THR A 48 -15.90 0.91 -16.01
CA THR A 48 -16.70 2.02 -16.53
C THR A 48 -16.10 3.37 -16.12
N ASN A 49 -14.95 3.36 -15.43
CA ASN A 49 -14.31 4.59 -14.99
C ASN A 49 -13.69 5.34 -16.19
N PRO A 50 -14.22 6.52 -16.58
CA PRO A 50 -13.71 7.28 -17.72
C PRO A 50 -12.29 7.83 -17.52
N PHE A 51 -11.81 7.85 -16.27
CA PHE A 51 -10.51 8.41 -15.89
C PHE A 51 -9.39 7.37 -15.80
N ILE A 52 -9.67 6.10 -16.09
CA ILE A 52 -8.66 5.03 -16.14
C ILE A 52 -8.56 4.53 -17.58
N ALA A 53 -7.34 4.51 -18.12
CA ALA A 53 -7.12 3.95 -19.47
C ALA A 53 -7.46 2.46 -19.49
N ARG A 54 -7.97 1.96 -20.63
CA ARG A 54 -8.43 0.58 -20.76
C ARG A 54 -7.31 -0.43 -20.51
N GLU A 55 -6.10 -0.11 -20.93
CA GLU A 55 -4.89 -0.90 -20.78
C GLU A 55 -4.47 -1.01 -19.30
N GLU A 56 -4.52 0.11 -18.57
CA GLU A 56 -4.20 0.18 -17.14
C GLU A 56 -5.22 -0.61 -16.30
N PHE A 57 -6.50 -0.48 -16.65
CA PHE A 57 -7.57 -1.28 -16.07
C PHE A 57 -7.31 -2.79 -16.26
N LEU A 58 -7.00 -3.22 -17.48
CA LEU A 58 -6.75 -4.63 -17.79
C LEU A 58 -5.53 -5.16 -17.03
N MET A 59 -4.45 -4.38 -16.96
CA MET A 59 -3.23 -4.77 -16.25
C MET A 59 -3.49 -4.94 -14.74
N ASN A 60 -4.16 -3.97 -14.10
CA ASN A 60 -4.55 -4.06 -12.70
C ASN A 60 -5.44 -5.29 -12.43
N ARG A 61 -6.38 -5.58 -13.33
CA ARG A 61 -7.26 -6.76 -13.22
C ARG A 61 -6.51 -8.08 -13.36
N ILE A 62 -5.53 -8.17 -14.26
CA ILE A 62 -4.70 -9.38 -14.44
C ILE A 62 -3.89 -9.63 -13.17
N VAL A 63 -3.25 -8.59 -12.63
CA VAL A 63 -2.45 -8.66 -11.40
C VAL A 63 -3.32 -9.12 -10.21
N GLN A 64 -4.49 -8.50 -10.03
CA GLN A 64 -5.45 -8.90 -8.99
C GLN A 64 -5.97 -10.33 -9.16
N ARG A 65 -6.27 -10.76 -10.39
CA ARG A 65 -6.75 -12.13 -10.68
C ARG A 65 -5.68 -13.19 -10.38
N ASN A 66 -4.41 -12.83 -10.47
CA ASN A 66 -3.27 -13.68 -10.09
C ASN A 66 -2.95 -13.61 -8.58
N GLY A 67 -3.75 -12.89 -7.78
CA GLY A 67 -3.56 -12.77 -6.34
C GLY A 67 -2.43 -11.82 -5.93
N ALA A 68 -1.91 -11.01 -6.85
CA ALA A 68 -0.87 -10.03 -6.59
C ALA A 68 -1.46 -8.61 -6.48
N ALA A 69 -0.73 -7.71 -5.81
CA ALA A 69 -1.09 -6.30 -5.74
C ALA A 69 -0.45 -5.53 -6.91
N PRO A 70 -1.10 -4.49 -7.45
CA PRO A 70 -0.45 -3.58 -8.39
C PRO A 70 0.86 -3.00 -7.81
N PRO A 71 1.89 -2.75 -8.63
CA PRO A 71 3.20 -2.28 -8.13
C PRO A 71 3.14 -1.02 -7.26
N TRP A 72 2.23 -0.09 -7.57
CA TRP A 72 2.06 1.14 -6.78
C TRP A 72 1.46 0.88 -5.38
N VAL A 73 0.68 -0.19 -5.20
CA VAL A 73 0.11 -0.57 -3.89
C VAL A 73 1.21 -1.10 -2.97
N GLU A 74 2.18 -1.84 -3.50
CA GLU A 74 3.35 -2.29 -2.71
C GLU A 74 4.17 -1.09 -2.23
N VAL A 75 4.49 -0.16 -3.13
CA VAL A 75 5.21 1.07 -2.80
C VAL A 75 4.40 1.97 -1.87
N GLN A 76 3.06 1.94 -1.95
CA GLN A 76 2.20 2.63 -1.00
C GLN A 76 2.40 2.10 0.43
N GLY A 77 2.45 0.77 0.60
CA GLY A 77 2.70 0.16 1.90
C GLY A 77 4.07 0.53 2.47
N GLU A 78 5.10 0.56 1.62
CA GLU A 78 6.43 1.05 2.00
C GLU A 78 6.39 2.51 2.47
N LEU A 79 5.74 3.40 1.71
CA LEU A 79 5.60 4.81 2.03
C LEU A 79 4.84 5.01 3.35
N GLU A 80 3.71 4.32 3.54
CA GLU A 80 2.90 4.42 4.76
C GLU A 80 3.67 3.92 5.99
N SER A 81 4.41 2.83 5.85
CA SER A 81 5.28 2.30 6.91
C SER A 81 6.38 3.31 7.29
N ALA A 82 7.03 3.91 6.30
CA ALA A 82 8.07 4.92 6.52
C ALA A 82 7.53 6.17 7.23
N VAL A 83 6.37 6.69 6.78
CA VAL A 83 5.70 7.84 7.41
C VAL A 83 5.32 7.54 8.86
N ASN A 84 4.72 6.37 9.12
CA ASN A 84 4.31 6.00 10.46
C ASN A 84 5.51 5.82 11.40
N SER A 85 6.58 5.19 10.92
CA SER A 85 7.82 5.03 11.69
C SER A 85 8.44 6.39 12.05
N PHE A 86 8.48 7.33 11.09
CA PHE A 86 8.98 8.68 11.35
C PHE A 86 8.13 9.43 12.38
N ARG A 87 6.79 9.39 12.25
CA ARG A 87 5.87 9.99 13.22
C ARG A 87 6.06 9.43 14.62
N GLU A 88 6.29 8.14 14.75
CA GLU A 88 6.53 7.51 16.04
C GLU A 88 7.86 7.97 16.65
N ILE A 89 8.93 8.03 15.85
CA ILE A 89 10.24 8.55 16.30
C ILE A 89 10.11 10.00 16.79
N LEU A 90 9.45 10.86 16.02
CA LEU A 90 9.18 12.26 16.37
C LEU A 90 8.38 12.37 17.67
N ARG A 91 7.32 11.58 17.80
CA ARG A 91 6.48 11.57 19.00
C ARG A 91 7.31 11.17 20.22
N GLN A 92 8.11 10.13 20.11
CA GLN A 92 8.97 9.65 21.20
C GLN A 92 10.08 10.63 21.56
N SER A 93 10.73 11.28 20.59
CA SER A 93 11.74 12.31 20.87
C SER A 93 11.12 13.52 21.57
N ARG A 94 9.96 13.97 21.08
CA ARG A 94 9.19 15.08 21.66
C ARG A 94 8.74 14.78 23.09
N VAL A 95 8.17 13.60 23.35
CA VAL A 95 7.73 13.19 24.69
C VAL A 95 8.91 13.13 25.66
N ARG A 96 10.04 12.52 25.26
CA ARG A 96 11.24 12.46 26.10
C ARG A 96 11.78 13.86 26.43
N ARG A 97 11.78 14.77 25.46
CA ARG A 97 12.21 16.15 25.69
C ARG A 97 11.27 16.90 26.63
N ALA A 98 9.96 16.79 26.41
CA ALA A 98 8.94 17.43 27.26
C ALA A 98 9.03 16.95 28.71
N LEU A 99 9.16 15.64 28.94
CA LEU A 99 9.34 15.09 30.28
C LEU A 99 10.61 15.61 30.97
N ARG A 100 11.70 15.75 30.22
CA ARG A 100 12.94 16.32 30.76
C ARG A 100 12.77 17.77 31.18
N ILE A 101 12.10 18.59 30.37
CA ILE A 101 11.84 20.00 30.69
C ILE A 101 10.96 20.09 31.94
N LEU A 102 9.86 19.33 31.98
CA LEU A 102 8.96 19.30 33.13
C LEU A 102 9.68 18.92 34.42
N ASN A 103 10.53 17.88 34.39
CA ASN A 103 11.30 17.45 35.56
C ASN A 103 12.40 18.45 35.98
N MET A 104 12.86 19.32 35.08
CA MET A 104 13.87 20.33 35.39
C MET A 104 13.25 21.63 35.92
N GLU A 105 12.08 22.02 35.43
CA GLU A 105 11.43 23.29 35.76
C GLU A 105 10.42 23.16 36.91
N ILE A 106 9.80 21.99 37.07
CA ILE A 106 8.70 21.79 38.03
C ILE A 106 9.17 20.86 39.15
N PRO A 107 9.06 21.28 40.42
CA PRO A 107 9.29 20.41 41.56
C PRO A 107 8.39 19.16 41.51
N PRO A 108 8.87 17.99 41.97
CA PRO A 108 8.18 16.71 41.82
C PRO A 108 6.76 16.70 42.43
N GLU A 109 6.53 17.49 43.47
CA GLU A 109 5.24 17.63 44.15
C GLU A 109 4.15 18.30 43.30
N LEU A 110 4.56 19.11 42.31
CA LEU A 110 3.65 19.87 41.44
C LEU A 110 3.42 19.18 40.09
N LEU A 111 4.18 18.14 39.76
CA LEU A 111 4.01 17.36 38.52
C LEU A 111 2.59 16.82 38.31
N PRO A 112 1.87 16.30 39.34
CA PRO A 112 0.50 15.82 39.17
C PRO A 112 -0.51 16.93 38.85
N LYS A 113 -0.16 18.20 39.09
CA LYS A 113 -1.02 19.36 38.83
C LYS A 113 -0.79 19.96 37.44
N VAL A 114 0.14 19.42 36.66
CA VAL A 114 0.43 19.89 35.30
C VAL A 114 -0.76 19.60 34.39
N THR A 115 -1.23 20.63 33.71
CA THR A 115 -2.37 20.54 32.79
C THR A 115 -1.90 20.23 31.37
N LEU A 116 -2.78 19.66 30.54
CA LEU A 116 -2.47 19.35 29.14
C LEU A 116 -2.08 20.62 28.35
N ASP A 117 -2.70 21.75 28.64
CA ASP A 117 -2.43 23.02 27.95
C ASP A 117 -1.02 23.55 28.28
N GLN A 118 -0.57 23.39 29.52
CA GLN A 118 0.82 23.68 29.89
C GLN A 118 1.79 22.81 29.08
N VAL A 119 1.53 21.51 28.98
CA VAL A 119 2.39 20.60 28.19
C VAL A 119 2.39 20.97 26.70
N LYS A 120 1.25 21.34 26.13
CA LYS A 120 1.15 21.78 24.73
C LYS A 120 1.91 23.09 24.49
N SER A 121 1.91 24.00 25.46
CA SER A 121 2.61 25.29 25.37
C SER A 121 4.13 25.16 25.46
N LEU A 122 4.66 24.04 25.97
CA LEU A 122 6.09 23.79 26.08
C LEU A 122 6.73 23.63 24.70
N ARG A 123 7.12 24.72 24.07
CA ARG A 123 7.90 24.73 22.82
C ARG A 123 9.37 24.92 23.15
N ASP A 124 10.21 24.09 22.57
CA ASP A 124 11.65 24.13 22.81
C ASP A 124 12.41 24.47 21.53
N PRO A 125 12.86 25.72 21.39
CA PRO A 125 13.57 26.18 20.19
C PRO A 125 14.91 25.46 19.98
N GLU A 126 15.62 25.11 21.06
CA GLU A 126 16.92 24.45 20.95
C GLU A 126 16.75 23.01 20.44
N TRP A 127 15.73 22.31 20.94
CA TRP A 127 15.40 20.97 20.45
C TRP A 127 14.98 21.00 18.98
N ILE A 128 14.13 21.95 18.58
CA ILE A 128 13.70 22.11 17.18
C ILE A 128 14.93 22.33 16.28
N LYS A 129 15.80 23.28 16.65
CA LYS A 129 17.01 23.58 15.87
C LYS A 129 17.97 22.40 15.80
N LYS A 130 18.07 21.61 16.87
CA LYS A 130 18.92 20.41 16.91
C LYS A 130 18.38 19.30 16.01
N GLU A 131 17.07 19.08 15.99
CA GLU A 131 16.45 18.02 15.19
C GLU A 131 16.15 18.45 13.74
N GLU A 132 16.27 19.75 13.42
CA GLU A 132 15.99 20.30 12.09
C GLU A 132 16.72 19.56 10.96
N SER A 133 18.02 19.31 11.08
CA SER A 133 18.80 18.63 10.04
C SER A 133 18.37 17.18 9.84
N TYR A 134 18.02 16.48 10.92
CA TYR A 134 17.47 15.13 10.87
C TYR A 134 16.10 15.13 10.17
N HIS A 135 15.21 16.06 10.52
CA HIS A 135 13.89 16.18 9.90
C HIS A 135 13.98 16.50 8.41
N GLN A 136 14.88 17.41 8.02
CA GLN A 136 15.12 17.73 6.61
C GLN A 136 15.58 16.50 5.83
N THR A 137 16.46 15.68 6.41
CA THR A 137 16.96 14.46 5.77
C THR A 137 15.84 13.44 5.58
N VAL A 138 15.08 13.15 6.64
CA VAL A 138 13.97 12.19 6.56
C VAL A 138 12.85 12.69 5.63
N ALA A 139 12.56 13.99 5.63
CA ALA A 139 11.60 14.57 4.70
C ALA A 139 12.05 14.42 3.25
N ALA A 140 13.35 14.57 2.96
CA ALA A 140 13.90 14.32 1.63
C ALA A 140 13.76 12.83 1.23
N GLU A 141 14.01 11.90 2.16
CA GLU A 141 13.83 10.46 1.93
C GLU A 141 12.36 10.10 1.67
N LEU A 142 11.42 10.59 2.49
CA LEU A 142 9.98 10.40 2.28
C LEU A 142 9.53 10.98 0.94
N ASN A 143 10.02 12.17 0.58
CA ASN A 143 9.73 12.77 -0.73
C ASN A 143 10.29 11.95 -1.90
N SER A 144 11.43 11.27 -1.72
CA SER A 144 11.94 10.33 -2.73
C SER A 144 11.02 9.12 -2.90
N LEU A 145 10.44 8.59 -1.82
CA LEU A 145 9.43 7.52 -1.86
C LEU A 145 8.14 8.00 -2.52
N VAL A 146 7.69 9.23 -2.25
CA VAL A 146 6.54 9.84 -2.93
C VAL A 146 6.80 9.97 -4.43
N ARG A 147 8.01 10.34 -4.86
CA ARG A 147 8.36 10.36 -6.31
C ARG A 147 8.25 8.98 -6.94
N ARG A 148 8.79 7.95 -6.28
CA ARG A 148 8.71 6.55 -6.76
C ARG A 148 7.26 6.09 -6.83
N TYR A 149 6.47 6.36 -5.79
CA TYR A 149 5.04 6.07 -5.74
C TYR A 149 4.31 6.74 -6.91
N ASN A 150 4.44 8.06 -7.05
CA ASN A 150 3.76 8.84 -8.10
C ASN A 150 4.16 8.44 -9.53
N GLY A 151 5.38 7.94 -9.73
CA GLY A 151 5.83 7.41 -11.01
C GLY A 151 5.12 6.10 -11.42
N LEU A 152 4.71 5.28 -10.45
CA LEU A 152 4.01 4.02 -10.67
C LEU A 152 2.49 4.16 -10.55
N ALA A 153 2.04 5.17 -9.82
CA ALA A 153 0.63 5.38 -9.50
C ALA A 153 -0.16 5.98 -10.68
N PRO A 154 -1.40 5.51 -10.90
CA PRO A 154 -2.38 6.20 -11.71
C PRO A 154 -2.51 7.66 -11.28
N TYR A 155 -2.82 8.56 -12.23
CA TYR A 155 -2.92 10.00 -11.97
C TYR A 155 -3.80 10.34 -10.76
N ILE A 156 -4.94 9.65 -10.61
CA ILE A 156 -5.96 9.93 -9.60
C ILE A 156 -5.52 9.62 -8.15
N VAL A 157 -4.50 8.78 -7.97
CA VAL A 157 -4.02 8.37 -6.63
C VAL A 157 -2.66 8.98 -6.27
N ARG A 158 -2.09 9.84 -7.12
CA ARG A 158 -0.81 10.50 -6.83
C ARG A 158 -0.89 11.38 -5.59
N ARG A 159 0.17 11.37 -4.78
CA ARG A 159 0.29 12.14 -3.54
C ARG A 159 1.09 13.43 -3.76
N PRO A 160 0.75 14.53 -3.08
CA PRO A 160 1.60 15.72 -3.05
C PRO A 160 2.92 15.42 -2.32
N PHE A 161 3.94 16.26 -2.54
CA PHE A 161 5.15 16.21 -1.73
C PHE A 161 4.83 16.67 -0.31
N GLU A 162 5.42 15.97 0.66
CA GLU A 162 5.37 16.36 2.06
C GLU A 162 6.27 17.60 2.20
N PHE A 163 5.66 18.79 2.13
CA PHE A 163 6.29 20.02 2.59
C PHE A 163 6.24 20.04 4.13
N MET A 164 7.22 20.71 4.74
CA MET A 164 7.54 20.75 6.19
C MET A 164 6.43 21.30 7.12
N ASP A 165 5.14 21.13 6.84
CA ASP A 165 4.05 21.58 7.70
C ASP A 165 3.82 20.65 8.92
N VAL A 166 4.52 19.52 9.01
CA VAL A 166 4.46 18.61 10.16
C VAL A 166 5.06 19.24 11.45
N LEU A 167 5.81 20.34 11.33
CA LEU A 167 6.35 21.09 12.48
C LEU A 167 5.53 22.34 12.86
N ALA A 168 4.42 22.61 12.15
CA ALA A 168 3.59 23.80 12.33
C ALA A 168 2.27 23.56 13.09
N GLY A 169 1.94 22.31 13.43
CA GLY A 169 0.73 21.93 14.20
C GLY A 169 1.02 21.51 15.63
#